data_AF-K1SQY6-F1
#
_entry.id   AF-K1SQY6-F1
#
_cell.length_a   1.000
_cell.length_b   1.000
_cell.length_c   1.000
_cell.angle_alpha   90.00
_cell.angle_beta   90.00
_cell.angle_gamma   90.00
#
_symmetry.space_group_name_H-M   'P 1'
#
loop_
_entity.id
_entity.type
_entity.pdbx_description
1 polymer ?
#
loop_
_entity_poly.entity_id
_entity_poly.type
_entity_poly.pdbx_seq_one_letter_code
_entity_poly.pdbx_strand_id
1 'polypeptide(L)'
;MMFKEAGEALPMMETDVTLFNPNRQEKLILDAKFYREALVSKYGGREKIRRDHLSQILSYVMNQEDRSKPHTLNACGTLVYPTVDEDFDFSYRYKETGHRIFVRTVNLGQPWRKIEERVKEIVKREGRDEW
;
A
#
# COMPACT_ATOMS: atom_id res chain seq x y z
N MET A 1 4.69 -37.17 18.06
CA MET A 1 4.66 -35.72 17.76
C MET A 1 4.24 -35.60 16.32
N MET A 2 3.05 -35.05 16.04
CA MET A 2 2.57 -34.87 14.66
C MET A 2 3.18 -33.58 14.13
N PHE A 3 4.03 -33.68 13.11
CA PHE A 3 4.52 -32.50 12.40
C PHE A 3 3.37 -31.98 11.53
N LYS A 4 2.85 -30.79 11.83
CA LYS A 4 1.99 -30.08 10.87
C LYS A 4 2.82 -29.79 9.63
N GLU A 5 2.27 -30.06 8.44
CA GLU A 5 2.89 -29.60 7.21
C GLU A 5 3.03 -28.08 7.26
N ALA A 6 4.20 -27.56 6.88
CA ALA A 6 4.50 -26.14 7.02
C ALA A 6 3.46 -25.23 6.33
N GLY A 7 2.82 -25.71 5.25
CA GLY A 7 1.76 -25.00 4.55
C GLY A 7 0.51 -24.75 5.39
N GLU A 8 0.18 -25.61 6.35
CA GLU A 8 -0.97 -25.44 7.24
C GLU A 8 -0.66 -24.58 8.48
N ALA A 9 0.62 -24.30 8.73
CA ALA A 9 1.09 -23.55 9.88
C ALA A 9 1.48 -22.11 9.56
N LEU A 10 1.60 -21.76 8.27
CA LEU A 10 2.02 -20.45 7.81
C LEU A 10 0.81 -19.60 7.35
N PRO A 11 0.84 -18.29 7.60
CA PRO A 11 -0.19 -17.38 7.10
C PRO A 11 -0.14 -17.30 5.57
N MET A 12 -1.31 -17.33 4.93
CA MET A 12 -1.42 -17.11 3.49
C MET A 12 -1.27 -15.62 3.18
N MET A 13 -0.44 -15.28 2.20
CA MET A 13 -0.21 -13.91 1.77
C MET A 13 -1.23 -13.51 0.70
N GLU A 14 -2.34 -12.93 1.13
CA GLU A 14 -3.40 -12.44 0.25
C GLU A 14 -3.46 -10.90 0.28
N THR A 15 -3.54 -10.26 -0.88
CA THR A 15 -3.70 -8.81 -0.99
C THR A 15 -5.15 -8.41 -0.83
N ASP A 16 -5.45 -7.30 -0.16
CA ASP A 16 -6.83 -6.77 -0.09
C ASP A 16 -7.36 -6.45 -1.49
N VAL A 17 -6.61 -5.65 -2.26
CA VAL A 17 -7.00 -5.25 -3.63
C VAL A 17 -5.77 -5.21 -4.52
N THR A 18 -5.88 -5.82 -5.70
CA THR A 18 -4.90 -5.67 -6.78
C THR A 18 -5.61 -5.16 -8.04
N LEU A 19 -5.09 -4.07 -8.59
CA LEU A 19 -5.54 -3.48 -9.85
C LEU A 19 -4.45 -3.60 -10.90
N PHE A 20 -4.84 -3.89 -12.14
CA PHE A 20 -3.94 -3.88 -13.28
C PHE A 20 -4.52 -3.00 -14.38
N ASN A 21 -3.72 -2.02 -14.83
CA ASN A 21 -4.05 -1.19 -15.97
C ASN A 21 -3.28 -1.70 -17.21
N PRO A 22 -3.95 -2.35 -18.17
CA PRO A 22 -3.28 -2.90 -19.35
C PRO A 22 -2.75 -1.81 -20.30
N ASN A 23 -3.40 -0.64 -20.36
CA ASN A 23 -2.97 0.46 -21.22
C ASN A 23 -1.66 1.09 -20.74
N ARG A 24 -1.50 1.21 -19.41
CA ARG A 24 -0.29 1.78 -18.78
C ARG A 24 0.75 0.72 -18.37
N GLN A 25 0.42 -0.58 -18.49
CA GLN A 25 1.20 -1.69 -17.97
C GLN A 25 1.59 -1.46 -16.50
N GLU A 26 0.61 -1.04 -15.69
CA GLU A 26 0.79 -0.70 -14.29
C GLU A 26 0.02 -1.65 -13.39
N LYS A 27 0.71 -2.19 -12.39
CA LYS A 27 0.08 -2.96 -11.32
C LYS A 27 0.10 -2.18 -10.01
N LEU A 28 -1.04 -2.13 -9.36
CA LEU A 28 -1.27 -1.42 -8.12
C LEU A 28 -1.84 -2.39 -7.09
N ILE A 29 -1.14 -2.53 -5.97
CA ILE A 29 -1.59 -3.31 -4.82
C ILE A 29 -2.00 -2.33 -3.73
N LEU A 30 -3.23 -2.42 -3.24
CA LEU A 30 -3.72 -1.63 -2.12
C LEU A 30 -3.94 -2.53 -0.91
N ASP A 31 -3.63 -1.97 0.25
CA ASP A 31 -3.82 -2.61 1.55
C ASP A 31 -4.37 -1.55 2.51
N ALA A 32 -5.58 -1.78 3.03
CA ALA A 32 -6.30 -0.82 3.85
C ALA A 32 -6.15 -1.15 5.33
N LYS A 33 -5.79 -0.17 6.14
CA LYS A 33 -5.45 -0.36 7.55
C LYS A 33 -6.32 0.51 8.45
N PHE A 34 -7.28 -0.11 9.14
CA PHE A 34 -8.15 0.58 10.10
C PHE A 34 -7.50 0.60 11.51
N TYR A 35 -6.82 1.69 11.85
CA TYR A 35 -6.17 1.89 13.14
C TYR A 35 -6.46 3.31 13.66
N ARG A 36 -6.52 3.46 14.99
CA ARG A 36 -6.79 4.77 15.63
C ARG A 36 -5.74 5.81 15.23
N GLU A 37 -4.47 5.44 15.22
CA GLU A 37 -3.38 6.27 14.71
C GLU A 37 -2.73 5.60 13.49
N ALA A 38 -2.75 6.31 12.37
CA ALA A 38 -2.17 5.88 11.10
C ALA A 38 -0.63 5.94 11.12
N LEU A 39 -0.06 6.94 11.79
CA LEU A 39 1.35 7.00 12.15
C LEU A 39 1.54 6.72 13.64
N VAL A 40 2.68 6.14 13.99
CA VAL A 40 3.06 5.88 15.39
C VAL A 40 4.37 6.57 15.72
N SER A 41 4.42 7.21 16.89
CA SER A 41 5.66 7.70 17.48
C SER A 41 6.15 6.68 18.52
N LYS A 42 7.46 6.38 18.49
CA LYS A 42 8.11 5.63 19.56
C LYS A 42 8.85 6.64 20.44
N TYR A 43 8.49 6.71 21.72
CA TYR A 43 9.11 7.57 22.74
C TYR A 43 9.15 9.08 22.39
N GLY A 44 8.08 9.62 21.82
CA GLY A 44 8.00 11.05 21.48
C GLY A 44 8.88 11.48 20.30
N GLY A 45 9.44 10.53 19.56
CA GLY A 45 10.17 10.78 18.32
C GLY A 45 9.24 11.10 17.13
N ARG A 46 9.84 11.23 15.94
CA ARG A 46 9.09 11.46 14.70
C ARG A 46 8.09 10.32 14.43
N GLU A 47 6.92 10.70 13.97
CA GLU A 47 5.85 9.80 13.55
C GLU A 47 6.29 8.97 12.34
N LYS A 48 5.97 7.67 12.36
CA LYS A 48 6.37 6.69 11.33
C LYS A 48 5.24 5.72 11.03
N ILE A 49 5.24 5.17 9.82
CA ILE A 49 4.38 4.03 9.48
C ILE A 49 4.74 2.86 10.40
N ARG A 50 3.72 2.09 10.80
CA ARG A 50 3.90 0.81 11.49
C ARG A 50 4.73 -0.14 10.62
N ARG A 51 5.80 -0.70 11.21
CA ARG A 51 6.74 -1.59 10.51
C ARG A 51 6.05 -2.77 9.85
N ASP A 52 5.03 -3.33 10.51
CA ASP A 52 4.35 -4.53 10.03
C ASP A 52 3.57 -4.25 8.74
N HIS A 53 2.88 -3.12 8.68
CA HIS A 53 2.14 -2.69 7.48
C HIS A 53 3.10 -2.45 6.31
N LEU A 54 4.23 -1.79 6.60
CA LEU A 54 5.28 -1.56 5.61
C LEU A 54 5.87 -2.88 5.08
N SER A 55 6.13 -3.82 5.98
CA SER A 55 6.74 -5.10 5.65
C SER A 55 5.76 -5.97 4.83
N GLN A 56 4.47 -5.91 5.16
CA GLN A 56 3.41 -6.60 4.44
C GLN A 56 3.28 -6.07 3.00
N ILE A 57 3.11 -4.75 2.81
CA ILE A 57 2.97 -4.19 1.45
C ILE A 57 4.23 -4.41 0.60
N LEU A 58 5.43 -4.32 1.20
CA LEU A 58 6.68 -4.63 0.50
C LEU A 58 6.73 -6.09 0.08
N SER A 59 6.31 -7.01 0.95
CA SER A 59 6.27 -8.44 0.61
C SER A 59 5.36 -8.71 -0.58
N TYR A 60 4.18 -8.07 -0.65
CA TYR A 60 3.29 -8.21 -1.81
C TYR A 60 3.92 -7.70 -3.09
N VAL A 61 4.54 -6.52 -3.05
CA VAL A 61 5.11 -5.87 -4.22
C VAL A 61 6.35 -6.61 -4.74
N MET A 62 7.21 -7.11 -3.86
CA MET A 62 8.42 -7.85 -4.23
C MET A 62 8.10 -9.29 -4.67
N ASN A 63 7.25 -10.02 -3.96
CA ASN A 63 7.03 -11.45 -4.23
C ASN A 63 6.20 -11.70 -5.49
N GLN A 64 5.51 -10.70 -6.01
CA GLN A 64 4.75 -10.82 -7.25
C GLN A 64 5.58 -10.58 -8.52
N GLU A 65 6.87 -10.23 -8.39
CA GLU A 65 7.75 -10.06 -9.56
C GLU A 65 7.79 -11.34 -10.41
N ASP A 66 7.60 -11.16 -11.71
CA ASP A 66 7.70 -12.20 -12.72
C ASP A 66 8.45 -11.62 -13.92
N ARG A 67 9.67 -12.12 -14.17
CA ARG A 67 10.53 -11.62 -15.25
C ARG A 67 9.92 -11.79 -16.65
N SER A 68 8.96 -12.70 -16.81
CA SER A 68 8.21 -12.85 -18.07
C SER A 68 7.13 -11.77 -18.25
N LYS A 69 6.81 -11.00 -17.21
CA LYS A 69 5.77 -9.97 -17.17
C LYS A 69 6.34 -8.63 -16.70
N PRO A 70 6.86 -7.78 -17.59
CA PRO A 70 7.54 -6.54 -17.22
C PRO A 70 6.75 -5.59 -16.29
N HIS A 71 5.42 -5.55 -16.40
CA HIS A 71 4.54 -4.74 -15.54
C HIS A 71 4.57 -5.14 -14.06
N THR A 72 5.11 -6.31 -13.73
CA THR A 72 5.30 -6.73 -12.34
C THR A 72 6.55 -6.12 -11.73
N LEU A 73 7.59 -5.82 -12.51
CA LEU A 73 8.89 -5.33 -12.00
C LEU A 73 8.85 -3.87 -11.50
N ASN A 74 7.75 -3.17 -11.78
CA ASN A 74 7.51 -1.79 -11.37
C ASN A 74 6.15 -1.61 -10.68
N ALA A 75 5.60 -2.69 -10.13
CA ALA A 75 4.36 -2.64 -9.37
C ALA A 75 4.48 -1.65 -8.21
N CYS A 76 3.37 -1.02 -7.87
CA CYS A 76 3.30 -0.08 -6.76
C CYS A 76 2.43 -0.61 -5.63
N GLY A 77 2.84 -0.34 -4.40
CA GLY A 77 2.02 -0.58 -3.21
C GLY A 77 1.39 0.71 -2.71
N THR A 78 0.16 0.65 -2.21
CA THR A 78 -0.49 1.77 -1.52
C THR A 78 -1.04 1.27 -0.19
N LEU A 79 -0.58 1.87 0.92
CA LEU A 79 -1.24 1.76 2.20
C LEU A 79 -2.30 2.86 2.31
N VAL A 80 -3.54 2.48 2.63
CA VAL A 80 -4.66 3.41 2.79
C VAL A 80 -5.10 3.42 4.25
N TYR A 81 -5.09 4.59 4.88
CA TYR A 81 -5.49 4.78 6.27
C TYR A 81 -6.73 5.68 6.35
N PRO A 82 -7.75 5.31 7.13
CA PRO A 82 -8.84 6.21 7.46
C PRO A 82 -8.36 7.25 8.48
N THR A 83 -8.84 8.48 8.36
CA THR A 83 -8.59 9.58 9.29
C THR A 83 -9.90 10.32 9.58
N VAL A 84 -9.90 11.21 10.56
CA VAL A 84 -11.03 12.11 10.84
C VAL A 84 -10.60 13.57 10.89
N ASP A 85 -9.39 13.84 11.37
CA ASP A 85 -8.90 15.21 11.56
C ASP A 85 -7.72 15.55 10.64
N GLU A 86 -6.64 14.76 10.71
CA GLU A 86 -5.39 15.06 9.98
C GLU A 86 -5.19 14.13 8.79
N ASP A 87 -5.00 14.73 7.61
CA ASP A 87 -4.66 14.04 6.38
C ASP A 87 -3.16 14.16 6.08
N PHE A 88 -2.57 13.07 5.60
CA PHE A 88 -1.19 13.07 5.15
C PHE A 88 -0.99 12.10 4.00
N ASP A 89 -0.15 12.52 3.07
CA ASP A 89 0.18 11.77 1.87
C ASP A 89 1.68 11.83 1.64
N PHE A 90 2.28 10.67 1.40
CA PHE A 90 3.66 10.63 0.94
C PHE A 90 3.93 9.38 0.13
N SER A 91 5.07 9.38 -0.54
CA SER A 91 5.56 8.23 -1.28
C SER A 91 7.04 8.05 -1.06
N TYR A 92 7.52 6.82 -1.21
CA TYR A 92 8.94 6.56 -1.24
C TYR A 92 9.25 5.45 -2.27
N ARG A 93 10.44 5.54 -2.87
CA ARG A 93 10.97 4.47 -3.72
C ARG A 93 11.66 3.45 -2.84
N TYR A 94 11.33 2.18 -3.01
CA TYR A 94 11.99 1.13 -2.24
C TYR A 94 13.36 0.82 -2.85
N LYS A 95 14.43 1.29 -2.19
CA LYS A 95 15.82 1.12 -2.66
C LYS A 95 15.97 1.60 -4.12
N GLU A 96 16.84 0.94 -4.88
CA GLU A 96 17.05 1.16 -6.31
C GLU A 96 16.09 0.32 -7.19
N THR A 97 14.97 -0.16 -6.63
CA THR A 97 13.98 -0.94 -7.38
C THR A 97 13.02 -0.04 -8.19
N GLY A 98 12.29 -0.64 -9.13
CA GLY A 98 11.19 0.03 -9.85
C GLY A 98 9.93 0.25 -8.99
N HIS A 99 9.91 -0.25 -7.76
CA HIS A 99 8.73 -0.23 -6.91
C HIS A 99 8.58 1.08 -6.13
N ARG A 100 7.36 1.63 -6.16
CA ARG A 100 6.98 2.80 -5.36
C ARG A 100 5.91 2.41 -4.36
N ILE A 101 6.12 2.83 -3.12
CA ILE A 101 5.15 2.67 -2.05
C ILE A 101 4.55 4.03 -1.74
N PHE A 102 3.22 4.06 -1.68
CA PHE A 102 2.43 5.23 -1.34
C PHE A 102 1.77 5.01 0.01
N VAL A 103 1.70 6.06 0.80
CA VAL A 103 0.88 6.11 1.99
C VAL A 103 -0.12 7.23 1.79
N ARG A 104 -1.40 6.89 1.91
CA ARG A 104 -2.50 7.80 1.63
C ARG A 104 -3.52 7.75 2.76
N THR A 105 -4.07 8.90 3.12
CA THR A 105 -5.21 8.97 4.03
C THR A 105 -6.53 9.20 3.29
N VAL A 106 -7.61 8.75 3.90
CA VAL A 106 -8.99 9.06 3.51
C VAL A 106 -9.71 9.55 4.75
N ASN A 107 -9.96 10.86 4.83
CA ASN A 107 -10.78 11.43 5.88
C ASN A 107 -12.22 10.91 5.76
N LEU A 108 -12.72 10.23 6.79
CA LEU A 108 -14.08 9.68 6.86
C LEU A 108 -15.07 10.60 7.59
N GLY A 109 -14.60 11.70 8.20
CA GLY A 109 -15.41 12.74 8.84
C GLY A 109 -16.03 13.75 7.86
N GLN A 110 -15.77 13.60 6.57
CA GLN A 110 -16.27 14.50 5.51
C GLN A 110 -17.49 13.92 4.76
N PRO A 111 -18.23 14.72 3.98
CA PRO A 111 -19.35 14.22 3.17
C PRO A 111 -18.93 13.08 2.22
N TRP A 112 -19.79 12.08 2.07
CA TRP A 112 -19.48 10.84 1.32
C TRP A 112 -18.98 11.08 -0.12
N ARG A 113 -19.44 12.15 -0.78
CA ARG A 113 -18.97 12.52 -2.13
C ARG A 113 -17.48 12.83 -2.16
N LYS A 114 -16.97 13.53 -1.13
CA LYS A 114 -15.54 13.82 -1.00
C LYS A 114 -14.73 12.57 -0.68
N ILE A 115 -15.30 11.65 0.12
CA ILE A 115 -14.68 10.34 0.37
C ILE A 115 -14.55 9.56 -0.94
N GLU A 116 -15.61 9.52 -1.74
CA GLU A 116 -15.62 8.86 -3.05
C GLU A 116 -14.60 9.47 -4.02
N GLU A 117 -14.56 10.80 -4.13
CA GLU A 117 -13.58 11.54 -4.92
C GLU A 117 -12.16 11.16 -4.50
N ARG A 118 -11.89 11.19 -3.20
CA ARG A 118 -10.58 10.86 -2.64
C ARG A 118 -10.15 9.42 -2.94
N VAL A 119 -11.05 8.45 -2.81
CA VAL A 119 -10.77 7.05 -3.16
C VAL A 119 -10.46 6.92 -4.66
N LYS A 120 -11.20 7.63 -5.52
CA LYS A 120 -10.93 7.65 -6.97
C LYS A 120 -9.57 8.27 -7.29
N GLU A 121 -9.15 9.33 -6.60
CA GLU A 121 -7.83 9.94 -6.76
C GLU A 121 -6.69 8.97 -6.42
N ILE A 122 -6.82 8.24 -5.30
CA ILE A 122 -5.83 7.24 -4.86
C ILE A 122 -5.59 6.18 -5.95
N VAL A 123 -6.66 5.79 -6.66
CA VAL A 123 -6.59 4.79 -7.73
C VAL A 123 -6.10 5.39 -9.05
N LYS A 124 -6.60 6.57 -9.44
CA LYS A 124 -6.29 7.19 -10.74
C LYS A 124 -4.83 7.61 -10.87
N ARG A 125 -4.21 8.04 -9.77
CA ARG A 125 -2.82 8.52 -9.72
C ARG A 125 -2.52 9.48 -10.87
N GLU A 126 -2.97 10.73 -10.72
CA GLU A 126 -2.49 11.81 -11.59
C GLU A 126 -1.00 12.07 -11.32
N GLY A 127 -0.23 12.31 -12.40
CA GLY A 127 1.19 12.67 -12.32
C GLY A 127 2.17 11.49 -12.37
N ARG A 128 2.50 11.05 -13.60
CA ARG A 128 3.84 10.53 -13.91
C ARG A 128 4.77 11.65 -14.40
N ASP A 129 4.42 12.89 -14.13
CA ASP A 129 5.22 14.05 -14.51
C ASP A 129 5.92 14.59 -13.25
N GLU A 130 7.25 14.65 -13.37
CA GLU A 130 8.19 15.40 -12.53
C GLU A 130 8.51 14.80 -11.14
N TRP A 131 9.70 14.19 -11.03
CA TRP A 131 10.87 14.54 -10.19
C TRP A 131 11.99 13.53 -10.47
#